data_AF-A0A5D0U544-F1
#
_entry.id   AF-A0A5D0U544-F1
#
_cell.length_a   1.000
_cell.length_b   1.000
_cell.length_c   1.000
_cell.angle_alpha   90.00
_cell.angle_beta   90.00
_cell.angle_gamma   90.00
#
_symmetry.space_group_name_H-M   'P 1'
#
loop_
_entity.id
_entity.type
_entity.pdbx_description
1 polymer ?
#
loop_
_entity_poly.entity_id
_entity_poly.type
_entity_poly.pdbx_seq_one_letter_code
_entity_poly.pdbx_strand_id
1 'polypeptide(L)'
;MHFGKGVRFFQYEVEGKSSKNRVHIDVRVAGPGPWDMVERARLIRQKVPELVAAGATVIREEWYGDVLGHVVMQDPEGNEFCVA
;
A
#
# COMPACT_ATOMS: atom_id res chain seq x y z
N MET A 1 39.70 1.37 1.91
CA MET A 1 38.64 1.71 2.88
C MET A 1 37.76 2.82 2.29
N HIS A 2 36.59 2.47 1.75
CA HIS A 2 35.39 3.32 1.74
C HIS A 2 34.21 2.48 1.23
N PHE A 3 33.24 2.24 2.09
CA PHE A 3 31.99 1.56 1.77
C PHE A 3 30.98 2.61 1.28
N GLY A 4 30.46 2.47 0.06
CA GLY A 4 29.35 3.27 -0.46
C GLY A 4 28.16 2.38 -0.76
N LYS A 5 27.21 2.30 0.18
CA LYS A 5 25.91 1.63 0.02
C LYS A 5 25.10 2.36 -1.06
N GLY A 6 24.97 1.76 -2.25
CA GLY A 6 24.04 2.21 -3.29
C GLY A 6 22.66 1.59 -3.07
N VAL A 7 21.74 2.35 -2.51
CA VAL A 7 20.31 2.03 -2.53
C VAL A 7 19.83 2.06 -3.98
N ARG A 8 19.33 0.93 -4.49
CA ARG A 8 18.71 0.85 -5.81
C ARG A 8 17.28 1.37 -5.70
N PHE A 9 17.06 2.58 -6.22
CA PHE A 9 15.72 3.10 -6.45
C PHE A 9 15.22 2.49 -7.76
N PHE A 10 14.23 1.60 -7.69
CA PHE A 10 13.45 1.23 -8.86
C PHE A 10 12.52 2.39 -9.16
N GLN A 11 12.98 3.33 -10.01
CA GLN A 11 12.09 4.31 -10.62
C GLN A 11 11.21 3.56 -11.62
N TYR A 12 9.93 3.38 -11.27
CA TYR A 12 8.92 3.09 -12.26
C TYR A 12 8.49 4.44 -12.84
N GLU A 13 9.11 4.84 -13.94
CA GLU A 13 8.58 5.91 -14.78
C GLU A 13 7.50 5.26 -15.66
N VAL A 14 6.23 5.56 -15.41
CA VAL A 14 5.16 5.23 -16.37
C VAL A 14 4.95 6.45 -17.23
N GLU A 15 5.73 6.53 -18.31
CA GLU A 15 5.39 7.39 -19.43
C GLU A 15 4.01 7.00 -19.97
N GLY A 16 3.26 8.03 -20.36
CA GLY A 16 1.81 8.01 -20.55
C GLY A 16 1.26 6.79 -21.29
N LYS A 17 0.24 6.18 -20.67
CA LYS A 17 -0.84 5.51 -21.39
C LYS A 17 -2.16 5.72 -20.65
N SER A 18 -2.93 6.66 -21.18
CA SER A 18 -4.38 6.73 -21.02
C SER A 18 -5.00 5.38 -21.35
N SER A 19 -5.31 4.56 -20.34
CA SER A 19 -6.35 3.54 -20.34
C SER A 19 -6.47 2.96 -18.95
N LYS A 20 -7.70 3.01 -18.41
CA LYS A 20 -8.18 2.33 -17.19
C LYS A 20 -7.53 0.96 -16.99
N ASN A 21 -6.40 0.90 -16.30
CA ASN A 21 -5.88 -0.35 -15.79
C ASN A 21 -6.33 -0.42 -14.33
N ARG A 22 -7.56 -0.91 -14.13
CA ARG A 22 -8.18 -1.05 -12.80
C ARG A 22 -7.53 -2.25 -12.09
N VAL A 23 -6.24 -2.14 -11.80
CA VAL A 23 -5.48 -3.18 -11.13
C VAL A 23 -5.76 -3.05 -9.65
N HIS A 24 -6.45 -4.05 -9.12
CA HIS A 24 -6.55 -4.23 -7.68
C HIS A 24 -5.21 -4.77 -7.18
N ILE A 25 -4.31 -3.87 -6.76
CA ILE A 25 -3.05 -4.25 -6.11
C ILE A 25 -3.34 -4.50 -4.63
N ASP A 26 -3.10 -5.72 -4.19
CA ASP A 26 -3.11 -6.13 -2.78
C ASP A 26 -1.74 -5.80 -2.18
N VAL A 27 -1.64 -4.70 -1.42
CA VAL A 27 -0.41 -4.38 -0.68
C VAL A 27 -0.41 -5.23 0.58
N ARG A 28 0.18 -6.42 0.49
CA ARG A 28 0.40 -7.31 1.63
C ARG A 28 1.44 -6.74 2.56
N VAL A 29 1.01 -6.18 3.67
CA VAL A 29 1.93 -5.64 4.67
C VAL A 29 2.44 -6.71 5.62
N ALA A 30 1.66 -7.76 5.85
CA ALA A 30 2.09 -8.92 6.62
C ALA A 30 2.68 -10.00 5.66
N GLY A 31 3.75 -10.69 6.09
CA GLY A 31 4.36 -11.81 5.35
C GLY A 31 3.54 -13.11 5.44
N PRO A 32 3.92 -14.20 4.74
CA PRO A 32 3.13 -15.44 4.70
C PRO A 32 2.81 -15.97 6.12
N GLY A 33 1.53 -16.34 6.33
CA GLY A 33 0.94 -16.61 7.65
C GLY A 33 1.43 -17.85 8.41
N PRO A 34 0.87 -18.11 9.62
CA PRO A 34 -0.41 -17.62 10.14
C PRO A 34 -0.44 -16.13 10.51
N TRP A 35 -1.59 -15.49 10.30
CA TRP A 35 -1.77 -14.04 10.42
C TRP A 35 -2.22 -13.65 11.83
N ASP A 36 -1.40 -12.89 12.54
CA ASP A 36 -1.88 -12.14 13.70
C ASP A 36 -2.63 -10.90 13.21
N MET A 37 -3.96 -10.89 13.37
CA MET A 37 -4.82 -9.83 12.84
C MET A 37 -4.52 -8.47 13.47
N VAL A 38 -4.03 -8.46 14.72
CA VAL A 38 -3.63 -7.22 15.41
C VAL A 38 -2.35 -6.66 14.81
N GLU A 39 -1.36 -7.50 14.53
CA GLU A 39 -0.12 -7.09 13.86
C GLU A 39 -0.38 -6.64 12.43
N ARG A 40 -1.27 -7.34 11.70
CA ARG A 40 -1.74 -6.94 10.38
C ARG A 40 -2.36 -5.54 10.40
N ALA A 41 -3.30 -5.29 11.32
CA ALA A 41 -3.89 -3.98 11.53
C ALA A 41 -2.84 -2.90 11.87
N ARG A 42 -1.83 -3.24 12.68
CA ARG A 42 -0.71 -2.34 13.02
C ARG A 42 0.09 -1.96 11.77
N LEU A 43 0.41 -2.93 10.92
CA LEU A 43 1.16 -2.72 9.68
C LEU A 43 0.35 -1.92 8.65
N ILE A 44 -0.96 -2.18 8.53
CA ILE A 44 -1.86 -1.40 7.66
C ILE A 44 -1.84 0.07 8.11
N ARG A 45 -2.00 0.33 9.42
CA ARG A 45 -1.97 1.68 10.00
C ARG A 45 -0.63 2.40 9.83
N GLN A 46 0.47 1.66 9.67
CA GLN A 46 1.78 2.25 9.34
C GLN A 46 1.92 2.56 7.86
N LYS A 47 1.41 1.71 6.98
CA LYS A 47 1.55 1.87 5.53
C LYS A 47 0.62 2.94 4.95
N VAL A 48 -0.61 3.06 5.47
CA VAL A 48 -1.58 4.08 5.02
C VAL A 48 -1.00 5.50 5.01
N PRO A 49 -0.38 6.03 6.10
CA PRO A 49 0.17 7.38 6.08
C PRO A 49 1.35 7.54 5.12
N GLU A 50 2.16 6.50 4.89
CA GLU A 50 3.22 6.53 3.86
C GLU A 50 2.62 6.69 2.46
N LEU A 51 1.53 5.98 2.17
CA LEU A 51 0.82 6.08 0.89
C LEU A 51 0.11 7.42 0.73
N VAL A 52 -0.45 7.97 1.81
CA VAL A 52 -1.01 9.33 1.80
C VAL A 52 0.07 10.36 1.51
N ALA A 53 1.25 10.23 2.11
CA ALA A 53 2.39 11.11 1.80
C ALA A 53 2.89 10.96 0.36
N ALA A 54 2.69 9.79 -0.27
CA ALA A 54 2.95 9.56 -1.69
C ALA A 54 1.83 10.06 -2.62
N GLY A 55 0.75 10.63 -2.08
CA GLY A 55 -0.36 11.22 -2.84
C GLY A 55 -1.63 10.38 -2.91
N ALA A 56 -1.66 9.20 -2.28
CA ALA A 56 -2.87 8.40 -2.22
C ALA A 56 -3.91 9.02 -1.25
N THR A 57 -5.19 8.72 -1.47
CA THR A 57 -6.31 9.16 -0.65
C THR A 57 -6.99 7.95 -0.03
N VAL A 58 -7.29 8.01 1.27
CA VAL A 58 -8.09 6.97 1.95
C VAL A 58 -9.55 7.11 1.51
N ILE A 59 -10.13 6.02 1.02
CA ILE A 59 -11.53 5.97 0.58
C ILE A 59 -12.42 5.40 1.69
N ARG A 60 -12.05 4.24 2.25
CA ARG A 60 -12.77 3.61 3.37
C ARG A 60 -11.89 2.60 4.09
N GLU A 61 -12.18 2.38 5.36
CA GLU A 61 -11.59 1.32 6.18
C GLU A 61 -12.58 0.17 6.31
N GLU A 62 -12.11 -1.06 6.11
CA GLU A 62 -12.91 -2.28 6.22
C GLU A 62 -12.47 -3.07 7.45
N TRP A 63 -13.44 -3.44 8.28
CA TRP A 63 -13.24 -4.02 9.60
C TRP A 63 -13.80 -5.45 9.65
N TYR A 64 -13.05 -6.37 10.27
CA TYR A 64 -13.51 -7.72 10.58
C TYR A 64 -13.75 -7.81 12.08
N GLY A 65 -14.98 -7.49 12.51
CA GLY A 65 -15.29 -7.28 13.92
C GLY A 65 -14.58 -6.02 14.44
N ASP A 66 -13.86 -6.14 15.56
CA ASP A 66 -13.13 -5.04 16.20
C ASP A 66 -11.73 -4.80 15.60
N VAL A 67 -11.32 -5.54 14.57
CA VAL A 67 -9.98 -5.46 13.98
C VAL A 67 -10.02 -4.89 12.57
N LEU A 68 -9.11 -3.96 12.28
CA LEU A 68 -8.94 -3.42 10.93
C LEU A 68 -8.49 -4.53 9.98
N GLY A 69 -9.33 -4.81 8.98
CA GLY A 69 -9.11 -5.86 8.00
C GLY A 69 -8.30 -5.40 6.81
N HIS A 70 -8.71 -4.30 6.19
CA HIS A 70 -7.98 -3.65 5.10
C HIS A 70 -8.44 -2.20 4.93
N VAL A 71 -7.67 -1.39 4.20
CA VAL A 71 -8.04 -0.01 3.86
C VAL A 71 -8.08 0.14 2.35
N VAL A 72 -9.19 0.62 1.83
CA VAL A 72 -9.34 0.97 0.42
C VAL A 72 -8.82 2.38 0.22
N MET A 73 -7.87 2.53 -0.71
CA MET A 73 -7.23 3.78 -1.05
C MET A 73 -7.31 4.03 -2.55
N GLN A 74 -7.13 5.28 -2.96
CA GLN A 74 -7.07 5.71 -4.35
C GLN A 74 -5.75 6.46 -4.59
N ASP A 75 -5.01 6.13 -5.64
CA ASP A 75 -3.80 6.87 -6.02
C ASP A 75 -4.12 8.20 -6.75
N PRO A 76 -3.14 9.10 -6.96
CA PRO A 76 -3.36 10.38 -7.65
C PRO A 76 -3.93 10.28 -9.08
N GLU A 77 -3.75 9.14 -9.76
CA GLU A 77 -4.28 8.88 -11.10
C GLU A 77 -5.72 8.36 -11.06
N GLY A 78 -6.26 8.12 -9.85
CA GLY A 78 -7.63 7.69 -9.62
C GLY A 78 -7.82 6.17 -9.57
N ASN A 79 -6.75 5.36 -9.50
CA ASN A 79 -6.92 3.91 -9.37
C ASN A 79 -7.15 3.51 -7.91
N GLU A 80 -8.11 2.60 -7.69
CA GLU A 80 -8.45 2.07 -6.38
C GLU A 80 -7.63 0.80 -6.06
N PHE A 81 -7.10 0.73 -4.84
CA PHE A 81 -6.35 -0.42 -4.33
C PHE A 81 -6.61 -0.67 -2.85
N CYS A 82 -6.26 -1.85 -2.34
CA CYS A 82 -6.45 -2.22 -0.94
C CYS A 82 -5.11 -2.43 -0.22
N VAL A 83 -5.04 -1.96 1.02
CA VAL A 83 -3.91 -2.17 1.93
C VAL A 83 -4.34 -3.19 2.98
N ALA A 84 -3.69 -4.35 2.99
CA ALA A 84 -4.13 -5.55 3.66
C ALA A 84 -2.97 -6.25 4.38
#